data_AF-A0AAE0LHB0-F1
#
_entry.id   AF-A0AAE0LHB0-F1
#
_cell.length_a   1.000
_cell.length_b   1.000
_cell.length_c   1.000
_cell.angle_alpha   90.00
_cell.angle_beta   90.00
_cell.angle_gamma   90.00
#
_symmetry.space_group_name_H-M   'P 1'
#
loop_
_entity.id
_entity.type
_entity.pdbx_description
1 polymer ?
#
loop_
_entity_poly.entity_id
_entity_poly.type
_entity_poly.pdbx_seq_one_letter_code
_entity_poly.pdbx_strand_id
1 'polypeptide(L)'
;MPTCPRRSWSTGTSEGNDSYGNYVLISPWTSLSYVGKSSWNAVTSRARDHLMVTRDTTRKGGKKLYAWLRHYMIYNYVCVPVDYFPRKIEYDEAEKFLIRTTQHWDHSLNTAA
;
A
#
# COMPACT_ATOMS: atom_id res chain seq x y z
N MET A 1 29.40 2.40 36.53
CA MET A 1 28.25 2.06 35.65
C MET A 1 28.73 2.14 34.22
N PRO A 2 28.64 1.06 33.40
CA PRO A 2 29.12 1.11 32.03
C PRO A 2 28.09 1.83 31.16
N THR A 3 28.51 2.89 30.48
CA THR A 3 27.70 3.63 29.51
C THR A 3 27.57 2.81 28.22
N CYS A 4 26.34 2.52 27.81
CA CYS A 4 26.05 1.90 26.51
C CYS A 4 26.66 2.76 25.38
N PRO A 5 27.44 2.18 24.46
CA PRO A 5 27.93 2.93 23.32
C PRO A 5 26.74 3.35 22.44
N ARG A 6 26.62 4.65 22.24
CA ARG A 6 25.64 5.27 21.34
C ARG A 6 25.95 4.77 19.93
N ARG A 7 25.17 3.81 19.41
CA ARG A 7 25.23 3.42 17.99
C ARG A 7 25.00 4.69 17.17
N SER A 8 26.07 5.22 16.58
CA SER A 8 25.95 6.12 15.44
C SER A 8 25.38 5.26 14.31
N TRP A 9 24.10 5.46 14.02
CA TRP A 9 23.55 5.02 12.76
C TRP A 9 24.25 5.89 11.72
N SER A 10 25.29 5.35 11.09
CA SER A 10 25.78 5.89 9.84
C SER A 10 24.57 5.93 8.91
N THR A 11 24.04 7.12 8.67
CA THR A 11 23.15 7.39 7.55
C THR A 11 23.97 7.17 6.29
N GLY A 12 24.17 5.90 5.95
CA GLY A 12 24.57 5.52 4.60
C GLY A 12 23.47 6.03 3.70
N THR A 13 23.78 7.07 2.94
CA THR A 13 23.10 7.41 1.70
C THR A 13 23.09 6.16 0.85
N SER A 14 22.02 5.38 0.93
CA SER A 14 21.74 4.29 0.01
C SER A 14 21.32 4.92 -1.31
N GLU A 15 22.30 5.24 -2.16
CA GLU A 15 22.05 5.46 -3.58
C GLU A 15 21.31 4.22 -4.13
N GLY A 16 20.07 4.44 -4.59
CA GLY A 16 19.46 3.69 -5.68
C GLY A 16 19.25 2.18 -5.48
N ASN A 17 18.47 1.79 -4.48
CA ASN A 17 17.70 0.54 -4.56
C ASN A 17 16.21 0.89 -4.52
N ASP A 18 15.79 1.74 -5.46
CA ASP A 18 14.39 2.11 -5.70
C ASP A 18 13.63 0.90 -6.24
N SER A 19 13.33 -0.01 -5.33
CA SER A 19 12.57 -1.19 -5.67
C SER A 19 11.09 -0.88 -5.53
N TYR A 20 10.29 -1.47 -6.41
CA TYR A 20 8.87 -1.19 -6.48
C TYR A 20 8.09 -2.38 -5.90
N GLY A 21 7.09 -2.09 -5.07
CA GLY A 21 6.33 -3.09 -4.35
C GLY A 21 4.83 -2.92 -4.52
N ASN A 22 4.15 -4.02 -4.79
CA ASN A 22 2.69 -4.08 -4.79
C ASN A 22 2.20 -4.52 -3.41
N TYR A 23 1.08 -3.96 -2.98
CA TYR A 23 0.39 -4.36 -1.76
C TYR A 23 -1.10 -4.51 -2.03
N VAL A 24 -1.75 -5.31 -1.20
CA VAL A 24 -3.20 -5.46 -1.23
C VAL A 24 -3.75 -5.06 0.13
N LEU A 25 -4.75 -4.18 0.13
CA LEU A 25 -5.61 -3.94 1.28
C LEU A 25 -6.79 -4.88 1.19
N ILE A 26 -7.02 -5.67 2.23
CA ILE A 26 -8.10 -6.65 2.30
C ILE A 26 -8.78 -6.49 3.64
N SER A 27 -10.11 -6.52 3.69
CA SER A 27 -10.81 -6.69 4.97
C SER A 27 -11.11 -8.17 5.20
N PRO A 28 -10.85 -8.73 6.39
CA PRO A 28 -11.33 -10.07 6.72
C PRO A 28 -12.86 -10.12 6.87
N TRP A 29 -13.54 -8.97 6.92
CA TRP A 29 -14.99 -8.86 7.13
C TRP A 29 -15.78 -8.59 5.86
N THR A 30 -15.11 -8.13 4.80
CA THR A 30 -15.73 -7.88 3.50
C THR A 30 -14.91 -8.59 2.45
N SER A 31 -15.55 -9.15 1.42
CA SER A 31 -14.79 -9.73 0.30
C SER A 31 -14.06 -8.69 -0.56
N LEU A 32 -14.19 -7.39 -0.24
CA LEU A 32 -13.56 -6.29 -0.97
C LEU A 32 -12.06 -6.18 -0.71
N SER A 33 -11.34 -5.83 -1.77
CA SER A 33 -9.90 -5.70 -1.83
C SER A 33 -9.50 -4.48 -2.65
N TYR A 34 -8.33 -3.94 -2.36
CA TYR A 34 -7.70 -2.87 -3.14
C TYR A 34 -6.26 -3.22 -3.41
N VAL A 35 -5.86 -3.19 -4.68
CA VAL A 35 -4.46 -3.32 -5.08
C VAL A 35 -3.86 -1.93 -5.17
N GLY A 36 -2.74 -1.73 -4.50
CA GLY A 36 -1.99 -0.50 -4.57
C GLY A 36 -0.51 -0.77 -4.78
N LYS A 37 0.19 0.30 -5.07
CA LYS A 37 1.59 0.25 -5.47
C LYS A 37 2.39 1.31 -4.70
N SER A 38 3.60 0.99 -4.26
CA SER A 38 4.53 1.94 -3.62
C SER A 38 6.00 1.61 -3.89
N SER A 39 6.91 2.50 -3.52
CA SER A 39 8.33 2.15 -3.38
C SER A 39 8.55 1.25 -2.15
N TRP A 40 9.67 0.53 -2.14
CA TRP A 40 10.06 -0.52 -1.17
C TRP A 40 9.84 -0.14 0.30
N ASN A 41 10.38 1.01 0.72
CA ASN A 41 10.27 1.50 2.10
C ASN A 41 8.97 2.26 2.38
N ALA A 42 8.09 2.35 1.38
CA ALA A 42 6.90 3.18 1.46
C ALA A 42 5.61 2.39 1.63
N VAL A 43 5.58 1.05 1.69
CA VAL A 43 4.32 0.31 1.88
C VAL A 43 3.69 0.68 3.22
N THR A 44 4.47 0.68 4.30
CA THR A 44 4.00 1.11 5.64
C THR A 44 3.62 2.58 5.66
N SER A 45 4.40 3.45 5.01
CA SER A 45 4.08 4.87 4.88
C SER A 45 2.79 5.08 4.08
N ARG A 46 2.55 4.26 3.05
CA ARG A 46 1.36 4.31 2.21
C ARG A 46 0.12 3.83 2.94
N ALA A 47 0.26 2.80 3.77
CA ALA A 47 -0.79 2.37 4.69
C ALA A 47 -1.15 3.51 5.67
N ARG A 48 -0.15 4.25 6.17
CA ARG A 48 -0.36 5.46 7.00
C ARG A 48 -0.99 6.62 6.21
N ASP A 49 -0.67 6.79 4.93
CA ASP A 49 -1.31 7.81 4.10
C ASP A 49 -2.81 7.53 3.95
N HIS A 50 -3.19 6.27 3.69
CA HIS A 50 -4.61 5.88 3.60
C HIS A 50 -5.35 6.21 4.90
N LEU A 51 -4.69 5.96 6.03
CA LEU A 51 -5.10 6.36 7.37
C LEU A 51 -5.41 7.85 7.48
N MET A 52 -4.49 8.70 7.06
CA MET A 52 -4.67 10.15 7.15
C MET A 52 -5.77 10.64 6.20
N VAL A 53 -5.90 10.01 5.04
CA VAL A 53 -6.82 10.44 3.98
C VAL A 53 -8.26 10.06 4.28
N THR A 54 -8.51 9.03 5.08
CA THR A 54 -9.87 8.78 5.57
C THR A 54 -10.44 9.96 6.35
N ARG A 55 -9.57 10.76 6.99
CA ARG A 55 -9.95 11.98 7.73
C ARG A 55 -10.16 13.19 6.82
N ASP A 56 -9.62 13.16 5.60
CA ASP A 56 -9.74 14.23 4.62
C ASP A 56 -10.85 13.91 3.60
N THR A 57 -11.98 14.59 3.73
CA THR A 57 -13.15 14.42 2.86
C THR A 57 -13.03 15.14 1.52
N THR A 58 -11.96 15.93 1.30
CA THR A 58 -11.81 16.77 0.11
C THR A 58 -11.09 16.07 -1.06
N ARG A 59 -10.49 14.89 -0.82
CA ARG A 59 -9.68 14.19 -1.82
C ARG A 59 -10.53 13.61 -2.97
N LYS A 60 -10.20 13.96 -4.21
CA LYS A 60 -10.97 13.58 -5.42
C LYS A 60 -10.66 12.18 -5.98
N GLY A 61 -9.44 11.67 -5.80
CA GLY A 61 -9.01 10.36 -6.32
C GLY A 61 -9.32 9.21 -5.36
N GLY A 62 -9.53 7.99 -5.88
CA GLY A 62 -9.76 6.79 -5.05
C GLY A 62 -11.09 6.77 -4.30
N LYS A 63 -12.14 7.37 -4.86
CA LYS A 63 -13.44 7.54 -4.19
C LYS A 63 -14.00 6.25 -3.60
N LYS A 64 -13.95 5.12 -4.33
CA LYS A 64 -14.42 3.81 -3.86
C LYS A 64 -13.63 3.34 -2.64
N LEU A 65 -12.30 3.34 -2.75
CA LEU A 65 -11.40 2.97 -1.65
C LEU A 65 -11.66 3.82 -0.41
N TYR A 66 -11.63 5.15 -0.52
CA TYR A 66 -11.77 6.00 0.67
C TYR A 66 -13.19 6.04 1.23
N ALA A 67 -14.22 5.85 0.41
CA ALA A 67 -15.57 5.63 0.91
C ALA A 67 -15.66 4.33 1.73
N TRP A 68 -15.07 3.24 1.22
CA TRP A 68 -14.98 1.96 1.93
C TRP A 68 -14.20 2.08 3.24
N LEU A 69 -13.00 2.68 3.20
CA LEU A 69 -12.17 2.88 4.39
C LEU A 69 -12.85 3.74 5.47
N ARG A 70 -13.63 4.75 5.08
CA ARG A 70 -14.42 5.57 6.02
C ARG A 70 -15.60 4.81 6.61
N HIS A 71 -16.25 3.96 5.82
CA HIS A 71 -17.42 3.22 6.26
C HIS A 71 -17.07 2.13 7.28
N TYR A 72 -16.03 1.33 6.98
CA TYR A 72 -15.67 0.18 7.81
C TYR A 72 -14.62 0.47 8.88
N MET A 73 -14.11 1.71 8.92
CA MET A 73 -12.99 2.14 9.78
C MET A 73 -11.69 1.39 9.51
N ILE A 74 -10.60 2.07 9.82
CA ILE A 74 -9.26 1.65 9.43
C ILE A 74 -8.76 0.34 10.06
N TYR A 75 -9.33 -0.01 11.21
CA TYR A 75 -8.90 -1.16 12.01
C TYR A 75 -9.36 -2.50 11.44
N ASN A 76 -10.16 -2.47 10.37
CA ASN A 76 -10.82 -3.62 9.78
C ASN A 76 -10.19 -4.06 8.46
N TYR A 77 -8.96 -3.66 8.17
CA TYR A 77 -8.23 -4.18 7.02
C TYR A 77 -6.78 -4.54 7.33
N VAL A 78 -6.25 -5.46 6.54
CA VAL A 78 -4.87 -5.91 6.54
C VAL A 78 -4.20 -5.37 5.27
N CYS A 79 -3.01 -4.82 5.43
CA CYS A 79 -2.14 -4.47 4.30
C CYS A 79 -1.13 -5.59 4.12
N VAL A 80 -1.22 -6.31 3.00
CA VAL A 80 -0.36 -7.44 2.66
C VAL A 80 0.60 -7.00 1.54
N PRO A 81 1.91 -6.92 1.79
CA PRO A 81 2.91 -6.81 0.73
C PRO A 81 2.87 -8.09 -0.13
N VAL A 82 2.77 -7.96 -1.45
CA VAL A 82 2.61 -9.13 -2.34
C VAL A 82 3.92 -9.42 -3.06
N ASP A 83 4.41 -8.48 -3.85
CA ASP A 83 5.54 -8.70 -4.74
C ASP A 83 6.55 -7.56 -4.69
N TYR A 84 7.79 -7.90 -5.02
CA TYR A 84 8.92 -7.01 -5.16
C TYR A 84 9.46 -7.09 -6.58
N PHE A 85 9.64 -5.94 -7.22
CA PHE A 85 10.24 -5.86 -8.54
C PHE A 85 11.41 -4.88 -8.57
N PRO A 86 12.55 -5.29 -9.16
CA PRO A 86 13.69 -4.41 -9.38
C PRO A 86 13.42 -3.40 -10.50
N ARG A 87 12.45 -3.67 -11.39
CA ARG A 87 12.11 -2.81 -12.53
C ARG A 87 10.68 -2.30 -12.43
N LYS A 88 10.51 -1.00 -12.71
CA LYS A 88 9.20 -0.33 -12.73
C LYS A 88 8.19 -0.98 -13.69
N ILE A 89 8.65 -1.46 -14.85
CA ILE A 89 7.76 -2.07 -15.86
C ILE A 89 7.13 -3.38 -15.36
N GLU A 90 7.91 -4.23 -14.69
CA GLU A 90 7.43 -5.50 -14.12
C GLU A 90 6.41 -5.24 -13.02
N TYR A 91 6.69 -4.22 -12.22
CA TYR A 91 5.81 -3.71 -11.18
C TYR A 91 4.46 -3.18 -11.69
N ASP A 92 4.46 -2.36 -12.74
CA ASP A 92 3.24 -1.83 -13.36
C ASP A 92 2.40 -2.94 -13.99
N GLU A 93 3.03 -3.94 -14.64
CA GLU A 93 2.32 -5.09 -15.20
C GLU A 93 1.77 -6.03 -14.12
N ALA A 94 2.51 -6.24 -13.03
CA ALA A 94 2.04 -7.00 -11.88
C ALA A 94 0.85 -6.31 -11.18
N GLU A 95 0.87 -4.99 -11.04
CA GLU A 95 -0.28 -4.22 -10.51
C GLU A 95 -1.52 -4.45 -11.38
N LYS A 96 -1.40 -4.29 -12.71
CA LYS A 96 -2.51 -4.52 -13.65
C LYS A 96 -3.02 -5.96 -13.57
N PHE A 97 -2.12 -6.94 -13.46
CA PHE A 97 -2.50 -8.34 -13.31
C PHE A 97 -3.31 -8.56 -12.02
N LEU A 98 -2.83 -8.08 -10.87
CA LEU A 98 -3.52 -8.20 -9.59
C LEU A 98 -4.88 -7.48 -9.60
N ILE A 99 -4.97 -6.30 -10.21
CA ILE A 99 -6.24 -5.57 -10.39
C ILE A 99 -7.22 -6.40 -11.22
N ARG A 100 -6.78 -6.94 -12.37
CA ARG A 100 -7.65 -7.79 -13.22
C ARG A 100 -8.15 -9.02 -12.48
N THR A 101 -7.28 -9.68 -11.70
CA THR A 101 -7.64 -10.84 -10.90
C THR A 101 -8.68 -10.49 -9.82
N THR A 102 -8.47 -9.41 -9.07
CA THR A 102 -9.42 -8.97 -8.03
C THR A 102 -10.73 -8.44 -8.60
N GLN A 103 -10.72 -7.86 -9.80
CA GLN A 103 -11.92 -7.43 -10.52
C GLN A 103 -12.73 -8.62 -11.05
N HIS A 104 -12.07 -9.68 -11.51
CA HIS A 104 -12.74 -10.88 -12.00
C HIS A 104 -13.61 -11.53 -10.91
N TRP A 105 -13.24 -11.37 -9.64
CA TRP A 105 -14.00 -11.88 -8.50
C TRP A 105 -15.06 -10.89 -7.98
N ASP A 106 -15.31 -9.77 -8.67
CA ASP A 106 -16.20 -8.66 -8.26
C ASP A 106 -15.87 -8.09 -6.87
N HIS A 107 -14.60 -8.17 -6.50
CA HIS A 107 -14.10 -7.87 -5.16
C HIS A 107 -13.16 -6.66 -5.17
N SER A 108 -13.10 -5.88 -6.25
CA SER A 108 -12.10 -4.82 -6.42
C SER A 108 -12.64 -3.42 -6.15
N LEU A 109 -11.93 -2.68 -5.30
CA LEU A 109 -12.13 -1.26 -5.05
C LEU A 109 -11.36 -0.37 -6.04
N ASN A 110 -10.50 -0.96 -6.87
CA ASN A 110 -9.83 -0.24 -7.94
C ASN A 110 -10.86 0.20 -8.99
N THR A 111 -10.90 1.49 -9.29
CA THR A 111 -11.59 1.96 -10.49
C THR A 111 -10.81 1.44 -11.70
N ALA A 112 -11.51 0.92 -12.72
CA ALA A 112 -10.88 0.48 -13.96
C ALA A 112 -9.90 1.57 -14.47
N ALA A 113 -8.69 1.13 -14.80
CA ALA A 113 -7.63 1.99 -15.33
C ALA A 113 -8.04 2.56 -16.69
#